data_AF-A0A212D830-F1
#
_entry.id   AF-A0A212D830-F1
#
_cell.length_a   1.000
_cell.length_b   1.000
_cell.length_c   1.000
_cell.angle_alpha   90.00
_cell.angle_beta   90.00
_cell.angle_gamma   90.00
#
_symmetry.space_group_name_H-M   'P 1'
#
loop_
_entity.id
_entity.type
_entity.pdbx_description
1 polymer ?
#
loop_
_entity_poly.entity_id
_entity_poly.type
_entity_poly.pdbx_seq_one_letter_code
_entity_poly.pdbx_strand_id
1 'polypeptide(L)'
;VLEKPLEKKAGRNYGPPGNKKLIYFIDDMNMPEVDAYGTVQPHTVIRQHLDYGHWYDRNKLSLKEVVNVQYVSCMNPAAGSFTINPRLQVRVGDL
;
A
#
# COMPACT_ATOMS: atom_id res chain seq x y z
N VAL A 1 1.73 -11.03 2.37
CA VAL A 1 1.40 -10.86 0.94
C VAL A 1 2.29 -9.81 0.28
N LEU A 2 2.26 -8.56 0.74
CA LEU A 2 3.12 -7.48 0.22
C LEU A 2 4.63 -7.75 0.38
N GLU A 3 5.05 -8.45 1.44
CA GLU A 3 6.49 -8.70 1.65
C GLU A 3 7.07 -9.83 0.78
N LYS A 4 6.22 -10.71 0.22
CA LYS A 4 6.66 -11.91 -0.53
C LYS A 4 7.52 -11.57 -1.76
N PRO A 5 7.18 -10.57 -2.60
CA PRO A 5 8.01 -10.18 -3.75
C PRO A 5 9.21 -9.30 -3.40
N LEU A 6 9.45 -8.96 -2.12
CA LEU A 6 10.53 -8.06 -1.72
C LEU A 6 11.77 -8.81 -1.26
N GLU A 7 12.92 -8.33 -1.69
CA GLU A 7 14.24 -8.79 -1.26
C GLU A 7 14.92 -7.73 -0.39
N LYS A 8 15.66 -8.19 0.62
CA LYS A 8 16.52 -7.31 1.41
C LYS A 8 17.71 -6.90 0.54
N LYS A 9 17.90 -5.59 0.35
CA LYS A 9 19.03 -5.03 -0.40
C LYS A 9 20.20 -4.74 0.52
N ALA A 10 20.01 -3.84 1.49
CA ALA A 10 21.03 -3.45 2.46
C ALA A 10 20.36 -2.88 3.71
N GLY A 11 20.89 -3.20 4.91
CA GLY A 11 20.37 -2.64 6.15
C GLY A 11 18.87 -2.85 6.34
N ARG A 12 18.11 -1.75 6.32
CA ARG A 12 16.64 -1.70 6.42
C ARG A 12 15.93 -1.58 5.06
N ASN A 13 16.67 -1.60 3.96
CA ASN A 13 16.14 -1.38 2.61
C ASN A 13 15.70 -2.69 1.97
N TYR A 14 14.47 -2.67 1.47
CA TYR A 14 13.79 -3.74 0.77
C TYR A 14 13.32 -3.23 -0.58
N GLY A 15 13.36 -4.09 -1.59
CA GLY A 15 12.91 -3.75 -2.93
C GLY A 15 12.72 -4.98 -3.79
N PRO A 16 12.17 -4.84 -5.00
CA PRO A 16 12.04 -5.94 -5.96
C PRO A 16 13.38 -6.62 -6.27
N PRO A 17 13.35 -7.88 -6.75
CA PRO A 17 14.53 -8.57 -7.22
C PRO A 17 15.25 -7.82 -8.35
N GLY A 18 16.57 -7.74 -8.25
CA GLY A 18 17.42 -6.96 -9.16
C GLY A 18 17.11 -5.46 -9.14
N ASN A 19 17.15 -4.83 -10.32
CA ASN A 19 16.86 -3.40 -10.54
C ASN A 19 15.47 -3.17 -11.17
N LYS A 20 14.53 -4.09 -10.95
CA LYS A 20 13.17 -3.97 -11.47
C LYS A 20 12.36 -2.95 -10.66
N LYS A 21 11.20 -2.54 -11.18
CA LYS A 21 10.19 -1.79 -10.43
C LYS A 21 9.05 -2.73 -10.08
N LEU A 22 8.64 -2.78 -8.81
CA LEU A 22 7.51 -3.59 -8.37
C LEU A 22 6.23 -2.76 -8.51
N ILE A 23 5.19 -3.33 -9.13
CA ILE A 23 3.88 -2.70 -9.20
C ILE A 23 2.91 -3.53 -8.36
N TYR A 24 2.36 -2.94 -7.30
CA TYR A 24 1.24 -3.52 -6.56
C TYR A 24 -0.06 -3.11 -7.26
N PHE A 25 -0.74 -4.09 -7.84
CA PHE A 25 -2.08 -3.91 -8.40
C PHE A 25 -3.13 -4.22 -7.34
N ILE A 26 -4.03 -3.27 -7.10
CA ILE A 26 -5.15 -3.38 -6.15
C ILE A 26 -6.44 -3.38 -6.96
N ASP A 27 -7.12 -4.52 -7.04
CA ASP A 27 -8.25 -4.74 -7.95
C ASP A 27 -9.54 -4.06 -7.47
N ASP A 28 -9.88 -4.22 -6.18
CA ASP A 28 -11.05 -3.58 -5.57
C ASP A 28 -10.64 -2.85 -4.28
N MET A 29 -10.48 -1.53 -4.37
CA MET A 29 -10.28 -0.66 -3.19
C MET A 29 -11.53 -0.59 -2.27
N ASN A 30 -12.70 -1.01 -2.74
CA ASN A 30 -13.99 -0.89 -2.05
C ASN A 30 -14.57 -2.21 -1.52
N MET A 31 -13.91 -3.35 -1.79
CA MET A 31 -14.35 -4.66 -1.28
C MET A 31 -13.99 -4.96 0.20
N PRO A 32 -12.92 -4.41 0.81
CA PRO A 32 -12.60 -4.75 2.19
C PRO A 32 -13.71 -4.32 3.16
N GLU A 33 -14.12 -5.22 4.04
CA GLU A 33 -15.09 -4.93 5.11
C GLU A 33 -14.56 -3.77 5.96
N VAL A 34 -15.36 -2.70 6.04
CA VAL A 34 -15.04 -1.51 6.81
C VAL A 34 -15.36 -1.81 8.27
N ASP A 35 -14.40 -1.59 9.18
CA ASP A 35 -14.69 -1.73 10.61
C ASP A 35 -15.70 -0.66 11.08
N ALA A 36 -16.24 -0.82 12.29
CA ALA A 36 -17.20 0.11 12.87
C ALA A 36 -16.69 1.57 12.98
N TYR A 37 -15.39 1.81 12.78
CA TYR A 37 -14.71 3.10 12.83
C TYR A 37 -14.27 3.61 11.45
N GLY A 38 -14.72 3.00 10.35
CA GLY A 38 -14.37 3.46 9.00
C GLY A 38 -12.96 3.04 8.55
N THR A 39 -12.30 2.14 9.27
CA THR A 39 -10.91 1.75 8.98
C THR A 39 -10.87 0.45 8.20
N VAL A 40 -10.08 0.46 7.13
CA VAL A 40 -9.76 -0.72 6.33
C VAL A 40 -8.28 -1.04 6.51
N GLN A 41 -7.99 -2.18 7.12
CA GLN A 41 -6.64 -2.59 7.49
C GLN A 41 -5.60 -2.61 6.34
N PRO A 42 -5.92 -3.02 5.09
CA PRO A 42 -4.93 -2.92 4.00
C PRO A 42 -4.64 -1.48 3.56
N HIS A 43 -5.61 -0.56 3.69
CA HIS A 43 -5.42 0.84 3.30
C HIS A 43 -4.44 1.57 4.22
N THR A 44 -4.43 1.26 5.52
CA THR A 44 -3.54 1.92 6.47
C THR A 44 -2.06 1.61 6.21
N VAL A 45 -1.73 0.37 5.81
CA VAL A 45 -0.36 -0.03 5.47
C VAL A 45 0.11 0.62 4.15
N ILE A 46 -0.76 0.64 3.13
CA ILE A 46 -0.46 1.34 1.87
C ILE A 46 -0.24 2.82 2.14
N ARG A 47 -1.11 3.44 2.96
CA ARG A 47 -0.97 4.84 3.32
C ARG A 47 0.33 5.12 4.07
N GLN A 48 0.69 4.27 5.04
CA GLN A 48 1.95 4.39 5.77
C GLN A 48 3.15 4.39 4.82
N HIS A 49 3.17 3.47 3.85
CA HIS A 49 4.25 3.42 2.87
C HIS A 49 4.26 4.63 1.94
N LEU A 50 3.10 5.06 1.44
CA LEU A 50 3.00 6.26 0.60
C LEU A 50 3.45 7.53 1.36
N ASP A 51 3.15 7.63 2.66
CA ASP A 51 3.48 8.81 3.47
C ASP A 51 4.95 8.85 3.87
N TYR A 52 5.51 7.73 4.29
CA TYR A 52 6.81 7.70 4.95
C TYR A 52 7.89 6.92 4.20
N GLY A 53 7.55 6.25 3.09
CA GLY A 53 8.48 5.42 2.30
C GLY A 53 8.89 4.11 2.99
N HIS A 54 8.27 3.77 4.13
CA HIS A 54 8.56 2.58 4.91
C HIS A 54 7.31 2.04 5.58
N TRP A 55 7.37 0.80 6.06
CA TRP A 55 6.36 0.24 6.95
C TRP A 55 7.00 -0.41 8.17
N TYR A 56 6.20 -0.60 9.20
CA TYR A 56 6.65 -1.18 10.46
C TYR A 56 6.49 -2.70 10.47
N ASP A 57 7.58 -3.43 10.69
CA ASP A 57 7.56 -4.87 10.91
C ASP A 57 7.19 -5.15 12.38
N ARG A 58 5.99 -5.68 12.60
CA ARG A 58 5.49 -6.04 13.94
C ARG A 58 6.25 -7.19 14.59
N ASN A 59 6.86 -8.08 13.81
CA ASN A 59 7.59 -9.24 14.35
C ASN A 59 9.00 -8.84 14.82
N LYS A 60 9.64 -7.93 14.09
CA LYS A 60 11.02 -7.49 14.36
C LYS A 60 11.09 -6.13 15.06
N LEU A 61 9.94 -5.51 15.32
CA LEU A 61 9.80 -4.17 15.89
C LEU A 61 10.73 -3.14 15.21
N SER A 62 10.83 -3.22 13.88
CA SER A 62 11.79 -2.44 13.09
C SER A 62 11.16 -1.85 11.83
N LEU A 63 11.76 -0.76 11.35
CA LEU A 63 11.36 -0.10 10.12
C LEU A 63 11.92 -0.85 8.91
N LYS A 64 11.07 -1.07 7.90
CA LYS A 64 11.46 -1.58 6.58
C LYS A 64 11.24 -0.49 5.55
N GLU A 65 12.33 0.06 5.04
CA GLU A 65 12.30 1.02 3.93
C GLU A 65 12.04 0.26 2.64
N VAL A 66 11.01 0.64 1.90
CA VAL A 66 10.59 -0.09 0.70
C VAL A 66 10.70 0.83 -0.50
N VAL A 67 11.62 0.48 -1.41
CA VAL A 67 12.02 1.32 -2.54
C VAL A 67 11.74 0.63 -3.88
N ASN A 68 11.65 1.42 -4.95
CA ASN A 68 11.36 0.96 -6.31
C ASN A 68 10.01 0.23 -6.45
N VAL A 69 8.99 0.75 -5.76
CA VAL A 69 7.63 0.21 -5.77
C VAL A 69 6.64 1.29 -6.22
N GLN A 70 5.60 0.88 -6.94
CA GLN A 70 4.47 1.71 -7.33
C GLN A 70 3.16 1.00 -7.00
N TYR A 71 2.14 1.75 -6.63
CA TYR A 71 0.79 1.23 -6.43
C TYR A 71 -0.08 1.65 -7.62
N VAL A 72 -0.89 0.71 -8.10
CA VAL A 72 -1.93 0.93 -9.10
C VAL A 72 -3.20 0.34 -8.51
N SER A 73 -4.27 1.12 -8.45
CA SER A 73 -5.53 0.70 -7.87
C SER A 73 -6.68 0.92 -8.84
N CYS A 74 -7.57 -0.06 -8.93
CA CYS A 74 -8.86 0.03 -9.58
C CYS A 74 -9.97 0.17 -8.52
N MET A 75 -11.09 0.75 -8.92
CA MET A 75 -12.27 0.89 -8.08
C MET A 75 -13.50 0.61 -8.91
N ASN A 76 -14.41 -0.22 -8.40
CA ASN A 76 -15.69 -0.45 -9.03
C ASN A 76 -16.69 0.66 -8.63
N PRO A 77 -17.14 1.54 -9.55
CA PRO A 77 -18.07 2.61 -9.22
C PRO A 77 -19.48 2.13 -8.88
N ALA A 78 -19.82 0.85 -9.11
CA ALA A 78 -21.16 0.31 -8.86
C ALA A 78 -21.35 -0.31 -7.46
N ALA A 79 -20.27 -0.54 -6.70
CA ALA A 79 -20.32 -1.22 -5.41
C ALA A 79 -20.17 -0.25 -4.21
N GLY A 80 -21.31 0.28 -3.77
CA GLY A 80 -21.71 0.29 -2.35
C GLY A 80 -21.10 1.28 -1.35
N SER A 81 -20.00 1.99 -1.60
CA SER A 81 -19.59 3.15 -0.77
C SER A 81 -18.44 3.95 -1.41
N PHE A 82 -18.72 5.21 -1.77
CA PHE A 82 -17.77 6.16 -2.37
C PHE A 82 -16.87 6.85 -1.34
N THR A 83 -16.64 6.26 -0.17
CA THR A 83 -15.93 6.96 0.90
C THR A 83 -14.43 6.68 0.82
N ILE A 84 -13.79 7.13 -0.27
CA ILE A 84 -12.33 7.21 -0.34
C ILE A 84 -11.89 8.30 0.63
N ASN A 85 -10.93 8.01 1.50
CA ASN A 85 -10.35 9.04 2.35
C ASN A 85 -9.78 10.17 1.46
N PRO A 86 -10.22 11.44 1.61
CA PRO A 86 -9.80 12.54 0.73
C PRO A 86 -8.27 12.72 0.68
N ARG A 87 -7.56 12.32 1.75
CA ARG A 87 -6.10 12.40 1.82
C ARG A 87 -5.38 11.40 0.91
N LEU A 88 -6.05 10.31 0.51
CA LEU A 88 -5.54 9.31 -0.42
C LEU A 88 -5.71 9.79 -1.87
N GLN A 89 -6.83 10.46 -2.17
CA GLN A 89 -7.18 10.95 -3.50
C GLN A 89 -6.20 12.02 -4.01
N VAL A 90 -5.69 12.91 -3.15
CA VAL A 90 -4.71 13.95 -3.55
C VAL A 90 -3.40 13.38 -4.13
N ARG A 91 -3.08 12.10 -3.87
CA ARG A 91 -1.87 11.45 -4.37
C ARG A 91 -2.09 10.49 -5.55
N VAL A 92 -3.33 10.11 -5.79
CA VAL A 92 -3.72 9.33 -6.97
C VAL A 92 -4.17 10.36 -7.99
N GLY A 93 -3.25 10.85 -8.82
CA GLY A 93 -3.60 11.81 -9.86
C GLY A 93 -4.71 11.23 -10.74
N ASP A 94 -5.85 11.93 -10.77
CA ASP A 94 -6.88 11.71 -11.78
C ASP A 94 -6.19 11.92 -13.15
N LEU A 95 -6.10 10.84 -13.94
CA LEU A 95 -5.72 10.90 -15.35
C LEU A 95 -6.88 11.46 -16.18
#